data_AF-A0A646HNQ5-F1
#
_entry.id   AF-A0A646HNQ5-F1
#
_cell.length_a   1.000
_cell.length_b   1.000
_cell.length_c   1.000
_cell.angle_alpha   90.00
_cell.angle_beta   90.00
_cell.angle_gamma   90.00
#
_symmetry.space_group_name_H-M   'P 1'
#
loop_
_entity.id
_entity.type
_entity.pdbx_description
1 polymer ?
#
loop_
_entity_poly.entity_id
_entity_poly.type
_entity_poly.pdbx_seq_one_letter_code
_entity_poly.pdbx_strand_id
1 'polypeptide(L)'
;MIELDDKLIKKFHQQKDGVYARDEEQRLCLAAQGYSICENSIAVFSNLRTDKSYIFFGKSCEVLGLGQSNSIQTLDSVWEEEIFSRIHPDDWKKRCLQELTFFRMISSSHSKGLQTDWR
;
A
#
# COMPACT_ATOMS: atom_id res chain seq x y z
N MET A 1 20.68 -2.36 -2.90
CA MET A 1 19.36 -1.73 -3.05
C MET A 1 18.35 -2.80 -3.43
N ILE A 2 18.58 -3.52 -4.55
CA ILE A 2 17.83 -4.71 -5.02
C ILE A 2 17.46 -5.72 -3.91
N GLU A 3 18.39 -6.08 -3.02
CA GLU A 3 18.17 -7.16 -2.05
C GLU A 3 17.10 -6.89 -0.97
N LEU A 4 16.85 -5.62 -0.63
CA LEU A 4 15.82 -5.23 0.34
C LEU A 4 14.44 -5.21 -0.29
N ASP A 5 14.36 -4.68 -1.52
CA ASP A 5 13.14 -4.63 -2.32
C ASP A 5 12.71 -6.06 -2.69
N ASP A 6 13.63 -6.93 -3.11
CA ASP A 6 13.35 -8.35 -3.40
C ASP A 6 12.80 -9.11 -2.18
N LYS A 7 13.35 -8.84 -0.99
CA LYS A 7 12.87 -9.45 0.25
C LYS A 7 11.48 -8.94 0.62
N LEU A 8 11.18 -7.67 0.37
CA LEU A 8 9.86 -7.08 0.60
C LEU A 8 8.83 -7.64 -0.40
N ILE A 9 9.17 -7.70 -1.69
CA ILE A 9 8.36 -8.29 -2.78
C ILE A 9 7.99 -9.73 -2.45
N LYS A 10 8.99 -10.56 -2.12
CA LYS A 10 8.76 -11.96 -1.75
C LYS A 10 7.84 -12.10 -0.54
N LYS A 11 7.83 -11.13 0.36
CA LYS A 11 6.98 -11.12 1.56
C LYS A 11 5.57 -10.63 1.28
N PHE A 12 5.39 -9.64 0.41
CA PHE A 12 4.07 -9.23 -0.07
C PHE A 12 3.35 -10.35 -0.82
N HIS A 13 4.02 -11.05 -1.74
CA HIS A 13 3.43 -12.21 -2.41
C HIS A 13 3.10 -13.40 -1.49
N GLN A 14 3.69 -13.44 -0.29
CA GLN A 14 3.39 -14.46 0.72
C GLN A 14 2.16 -14.12 1.58
N GLN A 15 1.65 -12.88 1.52
CA GLN A 15 0.40 -12.53 2.18
C GLN A 15 -0.75 -13.22 1.44
N LYS A 16 -1.16 -14.37 1.95
CA LYS A 16 -2.45 -14.98 1.63
C LYS A 16 -3.47 -14.42 2.61
N ASP A 17 -3.96 -13.25 2.31
CA ASP A 17 -5.22 -12.74 2.84
C ASP A 17 -6.36 -13.62 2.28
N GLY A 18 -7.33 -13.97 3.13
CA GLY A 18 -8.28 -15.07 2.93
C GLY A 18 -9.18 -15.00 1.69
N VAL A 19 -10.21 -15.84 1.64
CA VAL A 19 -11.19 -15.80 0.54
C VAL A 19 -12.08 -14.57 0.73
N TYR A 20 -11.80 -13.52 -0.03
CA TYR A 20 -12.62 -12.30 -0.02
C TYR A 20 -13.65 -12.27 -1.14
N ALA A 21 -14.82 -11.73 -0.82
CA ALA A 21 -15.90 -11.54 -1.78
C ALA A 21 -15.55 -10.42 -2.77
N ARG A 22 -16.08 -10.51 -4.00
CA ARG A 22 -15.78 -9.56 -5.10
C ARG A 22 -16.07 -8.08 -4.76
N ASP A 23 -16.90 -7.81 -3.76
CA ASP A 23 -17.32 -6.48 -3.33
C ASP A 23 -16.34 -5.79 -2.36
N GLU A 24 -15.35 -6.51 -1.82
CA GLU A 24 -14.45 -5.96 -0.79
C GLU A 24 -13.42 -4.99 -1.36
N GLU A 25 -12.83 -5.29 -2.52
CA GLU A 25 -11.91 -4.38 -3.21
C GLU A 25 -12.61 -3.03 -3.45
N GLN A 26 -13.85 -3.05 -3.93
CA GLN A 26 -14.61 -1.84 -4.16
C GLN A 26 -14.82 -1.03 -2.87
N ARG A 27 -15.12 -1.70 -1.75
CA ARG A 27 -15.26 -1.03 -0.44
C ARG A 27 -13.94 -0.40 0.02
N LEU A 28 -12.82 -1.09 -0.14
CA LEU A 28 -11.49 -0.57 0.22
C LEU A 28 -11.08 0.60 -0.67
N CYS A 29 -11.38 0.54 -1.97
CA CYS A 29 -11.22 1.67 -2.89
C CYS A 29 -12.05 2.89 -2.45
N LEU A 30 -13.32 2.69 -2.06
CA LEU A 30 -14.16 3.78 -1.53
C LEU A 30 -13.59 4.38 -0.24
N ALA A 31 -13.03 3.55 0.64
CA ALA A 31 -12.37 4.04 1.86
C ALA A 31 -11.12 4.88 1.54
N ALA A 32 -10.25 4.39 0.64
CA ALA A 32 -9.07 5.12 0.18
C ALA A 32 -9.44 6.45 -0.49
N GLN A 33 -10.47 6.45 -1.34
CA GLN A 33 -11.01 7.66 -1.95
C GLN A 33 -11.54 8.65 -0.89
N GLY A 34 -12.20 8.15 0.15
CA GLY A 34 -12.65 8.97 1.27
C GLY A 34 -11.48 9.70 1.93
N TYR A 35 -10.37 9.00 2.21
CA TYR A 35 -9.17 9.61 2.78
C TYR A 35 -8.54 10.66 1.85
N SER A 36 -8.46 10.42 0.55
CA SER A 36 -7.90 11.40 -0.40
C SER A 36 -8.73 12.68 -0.45
N ILE A 37 -10.05 12.56 -0.38
CA ILE A 37 -10.98 13.71 -0.40
C ILE A 37 -10.92 14.48 0.93
N CYS A 38 -11.05 13.78 2.06
CA CYS A 38 -11.11 14.41 3.38
C CYS A 38 -9.82 15.17 3.72
N GLU A 39 -8.67 14.56 3.44
CA GLU A 39 -7.35 15.13 3.78
C GLU A 39 -6.71 15.90 2.63
N ASN A 40 -7.37 15.97 1.46
CA ASN A 40 -6.76 16.43 0.21
C ASN A 40 -5.43 15.73 -0.11
N SER A 41 -5.29 14.47 0.31
CA SER A 41 -4.05 13.68 0.23
C SER A 41 -3.99 12.82 -1.03
N ILE A 42 -2.86 12.18 -1.28
CA ILE A 42 -2.75 11.06 -2.21
C ILE A 42 -2.93 9.78 -1.41
N ALA A 43 -3.98 9.00 -1.71
CA ALA A 43 -4.22 7.71 -1.09
C ALA A 43 -3.95 6.59 -2.10
N VAL A 44 -3.23 5.55 -1.67
CA VAL A 44 -2.90 4.39 -2.51
C VAL A 44 -3.49 3.14 -1.87
N PHE A 45 -4.23 2.38 -2.65
CA PHE A 45 -4.67 1.03 -2.30
C PHE A 45 -3.97 0.02 -3.22
N SER A 46 -2.97 -0.68 -2.68
CA SER A 46 -2.20 -1.70 -3.39
C SER A 46 -2.77 -3.09 -3.11
N ASN A 47 -3.39 -3.70 -4.12
CA ASN A 47 -3.85 -5.08 -4.07
C ASN A 47 -2.71 -6.02 -4.46
N LEU A 48 -2.02 -6.54 -3.45
CA LEU A 48 -0.87 -7.44 -3.60
C LEU A 48 -1.22 -8.79 -4.25
N ARG A 49 -2.50 -9.19 -4.26
CA ARG A 49 -2.95 -10.45 -4.89
C ARG A 49 -3.04 -10.32 -6.40
N THR A 50 -3.52 -9.18 -6.88
CA THR A 50 -3.69 -8.90 -8.32
C THR A 50 -2.50 -8.16 -8.92
N ASP A 51 -1.54 -7.75 -8.08
CA ASP A 51 -0.42 -6.90 -8.45
C ASP A 51 -0.89 -5.59 -9.09
N LYS A 52 -1.92 -4.98 -8.48
CA LYS A 52 -2.51 -3.72 -8.97
C LYS A 52 -2.57 -2.70 -7.85
N SER A 53 -2.36 -1.44 -8.21
CA SER A 53 -2.57 -0.31 -7.30
C SER A 53 -3.61 0.65 -7.84
N TYR A 54 -4.42 1.17 -6.93
CA TYR A 54 -5.41 2.20 -7.18
C TYR A 54 -5.00 3.46 -6.42
N ILE A 55 -4.74 4.53 -7.15
CA ILE A 55 -4.26 5.80 -6.61
C ILE A 55 -5.38 6.83 -6.72
N PHE A 56 -5.72 7.45 -5.60
CA PHE A 56 -6.77 8.46 -5.49
C PHE A 56 -6.13 9.81 -5.15
N PHE A 57 -6.31 10.77 -6.03
CA PHE A 57 -5.64 12.07 -5.94
C PHE A 57 -6.56 13.14 -5.33
N GLY A 58 -6.21 13.61 -4.13
CA GLY A 58 -6.68 14.87 -3.57
C GLY A 58 -5.81 16.05 -4.00
N LYS A 59 -6.09 17.26 -3.50
CA LYS A 59 -5.45 18.50 -4.01
C LYS A 59 -3.92 18.57 -3.83
N SER A 60 -3.35 17.81 -2.89
CA SER A 60 -1.90 17.74 -2.71
C SER A 60 -1.15 17.21 -3.92
N CYS A 61 -1.81 16.46 -4.82
CA CYS A 61 -1.17 15.93 -6.03
C CYS A 61 -0.67 17.03 -6.97
N GLU A 62 -1.36 18.18 -7.01
CA GLU A 62 -0.97 19.31 -7.86
C GLU A 62 0.29 19.98 -7.34
N VAL A 63 0.40 20.12 -6.00
CA VAL A 63 1.60 20.65 -5.34
C VAL A 63 2.80 19.74 -5.56
N LEU A 64 2.57 18.43 -5.54
CA LEU A 64 3.60 17.43 -5.78
C LEU A 64 3.86 17.18 -7.26
N GLY A 65 3.06 17.73 -8.18
CA GLY A 65 3.15 17.54 -9.63
C GLY A 65 2.96 16.09 -10.09
N LEU A 66 2.03 15.36 -9.48
CA LEU A 66 1.79 13.91 -9.66
C LEU A 66 0.47 13.58 -10.37
N GLY A 67 -0.35 14.57 -10.71
CA GLY A 67 -1.65 14.34 -11.32
C GLY A 67 -2.61 15.50 -11.13
N GLN A 68 -3.88 15.26 -11.49
CA GLN A 68 -4.96 16.23 -11.35
C GLN A 68 -5.81 15.92 -10.11
N SER A 69 -6.23 16.97 -9.38
CA SER A 69 -7.13 16.80 -8.24
C SER A 69 -8.42 16.08 -8.61
N ASN A 70 -8.92 15.25 -7.68
CA ASN A 70 -10.14 14.46 -7.80
C ASN A 70 -10.11 13.44 -8.96
N SER A 71 -8.92 12.97 -9.33
CA SER A 71 -8.73 11.91 -10.32
C SER A 71 -8.31 10.59 -9.67
N ILE A 72 -8.44 9.51 -10.43
CA ILE A 72 -8.06 8.16 -10.03
C ILE A 72 -7.14 7.60 -11.11
N GLN A 73 -6.07 6.92 -10.70
CA GLN A 73 -5.17 6.20 -11.58
C GLN A 73 -5.08 4.75 -11.11
N THR A 74 -5.10 3.83 -12.08
CA THR A 74 -4.87 2.40 -11.84
C THR A 74 -3.54 2.01 -12.44
N LEU A 75 -2.74 1.27 -11.69
CA LEU A 75 -1.46 0.70 -12.13
C LEU A 75 -1.56 -0.82 -12.09
N ASP A 76 -1.00 -1.48 -13.11
CA ASP A 76 -0.78 -2.94 -13.14
C ASP A 76 0.56 -3.28 -12.46
N SER A 77 0.78 -2.68 -11.28
CA SER A 77 1.93 -2.92 -10.42
C SER A 77 1.64 -2.34 -9.03
N VAL A 78 2.23 -2.97 -8.00
CA VAL A 78 2.28 -2.41 -6.62
C VAL A 78 3.42 -1.41 -6.41
N TRP A 79 4.13 -1.06 -7.49
CA TRP A 79 5.19 -0.06 -7.51
C TRP A 79 4.68 1.22 -8.13
N GLU A 80 4.32 2.20 -7.29
CA GLU A 80 3.88 3.52 -7.73
C GLU A 80 5.07 4.41 -8.10
N GLU A 81 5.82 4.03 -9.14
CA GLU A 81 7.10 4.67 -9.54
C GLU A 81 7.01 6.19 -9.66
N GLU A 82 5.88 6.71 -10.16
CA GLU A 82 5.65 8.15 -10.29
C GLU A 82 5.72 8.85 -8.92
N ILE A 83 5.09 8.27 -7.89
CA ILE A 83 5.15 8.76 -6.50
C ILE A 83 6.57 8.58 -5.95
N PHE A 84 7.15 7.40 -6.16
CA PHE A 84 8.43 7.02 -5.57
C PHE A 84 9.58 7.89 -6.10
N SER A 85 9.50 8.28 -7.37
CA SER A 85 10.47 9.17 -8.04
C SER A 85 10.56 10.57 -7.42
N ARG A 86 9.56 10.99 -6.64
CA ARG A 86 9.55 12.29 -5.93
C ARG A 86 10.16 12.21 -4.53
N ILE A 87 10.45 11.02 -4.03
CA ILE A 87 11.01 10.82 -2.69
C ILE A 87 12.54 10.95 -2.78
N HIS A 88 13.14 11.74 -1.90
CA HIS A 88 14.59 11.86 -1.82
C HIS A 88 15.24 10.48 -1.58
N PRO A 89 16.36 10.12 -2.24
CA PRO A 89 16.94 8.78 -2.15
C PRO A 89 17.29 8.30 -0.73
N ASP A 90 17.61 9.21 0.19
CA ASP A 90 17.88 8.84 1.59
C ASP A 90 16.61 8.58 2.40
N ASP A 91 15.51 9.24 2.04
CA ASP A 91 14.22 9.01 2.69
C ASP A 91 13.52 7.78 2.10
N TRP A 92 13.77 7.47 0.83
CA TRP A 92 13.39 6.21 0.20
C TRP A 92 13.88 4.99 1.01
N LYS A 93 15.17 4.97 1.36
CA LYS A 93 15.76 3.87 2.15
C LYS A 93 15.09 3.73 3.52
N LYS A 94 14.83 4.85 4.19
CA LYS A 94 14.16 4.85 5.50
C LYS A 94 12.74 4.31 5.39
N ARG A 95 12.00 4.74 4.36
CA ARG A 95 10.66 4.23 4.06
C ARG A 95 10.67 2.71 3.85
N CYS A 96 11.52 2.18 2.95
CA CYS A 96 11.59 0.75 2.70
C CYS A 96 11.89 -0.05 3.99
N LEU A 97 12.77 0.48 4.85
CA LEU A 97 13.07 -0.14 6.14
C LEU A 97 11.88 -0.10 7.11
N GLN A 98 11.16 1.01 7.18
CA GLN A 98 9.96 1.15 8.00
C GLN A 98 8.85 0.20 7.53
N GLU A 99 8.64 0.10 6.22
CA GLU A 99 7.64 -0.79 5.61
C GLU A 99 7.95 -2.26 5.90
N LEU A 100 9.21 -2.68 5.74
CA LEU A 100 9.67 -4.01 6.12
C LEU A 100 9.52 -4.29 7.62
N THR A 101 9.79 -3.30 8.47
CA THR A 101 9.67 -3.42 9.93
C THR A 101 8.21 -3.56 10.34
N PHE A 102 7.33 -2.74 9.78
CA PHE A 102 5.89 -2.82 9.98
C PHE A 102 5.34 -4.19 9.54
N PHE A 103 5.73 -4.66 8.36
CA PHE A 103 5.37 -5.99 7.87
C PHE A 103 5.75 -7.10 8.87
N ARG A 104 6.97 -7.07 9.39
CA ARG A 104 7.44 -8.06 10.39
C ARG A 104 6.64 -8.00 11.68
N MET A 105 6.32 -6.80 12.15
CA MET A 105 5.49 -6.58 13.34
C MET A 105 4.11 -7.22 13.15
N ILE A 106 3.42 -6.86 12.06
CA ILE A 106 2.08 -7.39 11.75
C ILE A 106 2.11 -8.91 11.61
N SER A 107 3.10 -9.47 10.90
CA SER A 107 3.25 -10.92 10.71
C SER A 107 3.48 -11.66 12.04
N SER A 108 4.27 -11.08 12.93
CA SER A 108 4.54 -11.67 14.26
C SER A 108 3.31 -11.63 15.17
N SER A 109 2.49 -10.58 15.07
CA SER A 109 1.22 -10.47 15.81
C SER A 109 0.18 -11.49 15.34
N HIS A 110 0.08 -11.73 14.03
CA HIS A 110 -0.79 -12.78 13.48
C HIS A 110 -0.38 -14.19 13.94
N SER A 111 0.91 -14.40 14.18
CA SER A 111 1.45 -15.67 14.68
C SER A 111 1.08 -15.95 16.14
N LYS A 112 0.80 -14.90 16.94
CA LYS A 112 0.43 -15.02 18.36
C LYS A 112 -1.07 -15.17 18.59
N GLY A 113 -1.91 -14.82 17.62
CA GLY A 113 -3.37 -14.92 17.71
C GLY A 113 -3.95 -16.33 17.53
N LEU A 114 -3.11 -17.31 17.17
CA LEU A 114 -3.51 -18.74 17.04
C LEU A 114 -3.28 -19.56 18.31
N GLN A 115 -2.85 -18.93 19.41
CA GLN A 115 -2.62 -19.58 20.70
C GLN A 115 -3.47 -18.95 21.80
N THR A 116 -4.80 -19.01 21.65
CA THR A 116 -5.71 -18.96 22.79
C THR A 116 -6.66 -20.13 22.66
N ASP A 117 -6.23 -21.29 23.14
CA ASP A 117 -7.10 -22.39 23.54
C ASP A 117 -7.95 -21.91 24.73
N TRP A 118 -9.24 -21.71 24.50
CA TRP A 118 -10.23 -21.52 25.56
C TRP A 118 -10.59 -22.91 26.10
N ARG A 119 -9.96 -23.29 27.21
CA ARG A 119 -10.49 -24.31 28.14
C ARG A 119 -11.50 -23.69 29.08
#